data_AF-A0A0C9TS54-F1
#
_entry.id   AF-A0A0C9TS54-F1
#
_cell.length_a   1.000
_cell.length_b   1.000
_cell.length_c   1.000
_cell.angle_alpha   90.00
_cell.angle_beta   90.00
_cell.angle_gamma   90.00
#
_symmetry.space_group_name_H-M   'P 1'
#
loop_
_entity.id
_entity.type
_entity.pdbx_description
1 polymer ?
#
loop_
_entity_poly.entity_id
_entity_poly.type
_entity_poly.pdbx_seq_one_letter_code
_entity_poly.pdbx_strand_id
1 'polypeptide(L)'
;LGEVRYFIECRFDESNSTEALAIISLYSLPHPDLLHRSSQTYISCVHQGDAGVVAVNIKSIEAVIAMIPEVRFGENRFYMAPRPGGGQ
;
A
#
# COMPACT_ATOMS: atom_id res chain seq x y z
N LEU A 1 -1.04 0.77 -4.20
CA LEU A 1 -0.51 1.24 -2.91
C LEU A 1 -0.69 0.12 -1.90
N GLY A 2 0.32 -0.17 -1.07
CA GLY A 2 0.26 -1.33 -0.20
C GLY A 2 1.25 -1.26 0.94
N GLU A 3 0.90 -1.91 2.05
CA GLU A 3 1.79 -2.12 3.18
C GLU A 3 2.51 -3.46 3.01
N VAL A 4 3.84 -3.43 2.97
CA VAL A 4 4.63 -4.67 2.97
C VAL A 4 4.63 -5.26 4.38
N ARG A 5 4.13 -6.48 4.52
CA ARG A 5 4.11 -7.22 5.80
C ARG A 5 5.35 -8.09 5.97
N TYR A 6 5.67 -8.88 4.94
CA TYR A 6 6.76 -9.86 4.99
C TYR A 6 7.46 -9.96 3.64
N PHE A 7 8.73 -10.36 3.67
CA PHE A 7 9.44 -10.88 2.52
C PHE A 7 9.66 -12.37 2.75
N ILE A 8 9.40 -13.16 1.72
CA ILE A 8 9.55 -14.62 1.74
C ILE A 8 10.32 -15.06 0.51
N GLU A 9 11.08 -16.14 0.64
CA GLU A 9 11.64 -16.85 -0.50
C GLU A 9 10.78 -18.07 -0.77
N CYS A 10 10.26 -18.17 -1.99
CA CYS A 10 9.45 -19.29 -2.44
C CYS A 10 10.24 -20.10 -3.45
N ARG A 11 10.30 -21.42 -3.26
CA ARG A 11 10.81 -22.34 -4.26
C ARG A 11 9.63 -22.90 -5.04
N PHE A 12 9.66 -22.74 -6.36
CA PHE A 12 8.65 -23.31 -7.24
C PHE A 12 9.16 -24.65 -7.77
N ASP A 13 8.44 -25.73 -7.47
CA ASP A 13 8.85 -27.08 -7.86
C ASP A 13 8.94 -27.25 -9.39
N GLU A 14 8.10 -26.55 -10.15
CA GLU A 14 8.05 -26.65 -11.61
C GLU A 14 9.28 -26.05 -12.32
N SER A 15 9.88 -25.00 -11.76
CA SER A 15 11.02 -24.29 -12.35
C SER A 15 12.35 -24.55 -11.64
N ASN A 16 12.32 -25.23 -10.49
CA ASN A 16 13.44 -25.35 -9.55
C ASN A 16 14.10 -23.99 -9.22
N SER A 17 13.36 -22.89 -9.37
CA SER A 17 13.83 -21.53 -9.11
C SER A 17 13.32 -21.05 -7.76
N THR A 18 14.17 -20.31 -7.06
CA THR A 18 13.80 -19.57 -5.86
C THR A 18 13.48 -18.14 -6.27
N GLU A 19 12.31 -17.65 -5.87
CA GLU A 19 11.93 -16.25 -6.05
C GLU A 19 11.67 -15.58 -4.71
N ALA A 20 12.15 -14.35 -4.57
CA ALA A 20 11.79 -13.48 -3.46
C ALA A 20 10.43 -12.82 -3.76
N LEU A 21 9.46 -13.07 -2.88
CA LEU A 21 8.13 -12.47 -2.93
C LEU A 21 7.94 -11.58 -1.71
N ALA A 22 7.17 -10.51 -1.89
CA ALA A 22 6.67 -9.70 -0.80
C ALA A 22 5.19 -9.99 -0.59
N ILE A 23 4.82 -10.16 0.68
CA ILE A 23 3.43 -10.21 1.11
C ILE A 23 2.99 -8.78 1.41
N ILE A 24 2.00 -8.29 0.65
CA ILE A 24 1.52 -6.91 0.72
C ILE A 24 0.04 -6.91 1.10
N SER A 25 -0.35 -6.03 2.02
CA SER A 25 -1.75 -5.65 2.21
C SER A 25 -2.10 -4.43 1.37
N LEU A 26 -3.06 -4.60 0.45
CA LEU A 26 -3.45 -3.57 -0.48
C LEU A 26 -4.36 -2.53 0.16
N TYR A 27 -4.17 -1.30 -0.28
CA TYR A 27 -5.13 -0.21 -0.11
C TYR A 27 -5.98 -0.08 -1.39
N SER A 28 -7.23 0.34 -1.24
CA SER A 28 -8.12 0.65 -2.35
C SER A 28 -7.60 1.81 -3.21
N LEU A 29 -8.27 2.03 -4.34
CA LEU A 29 -8.14 3.29 -5.06
C LEU A 29 -8.53 4.48 -4.16
N PRO A 30 -7.95 5.68 -4.38
CA PRO A 30 -8.31 6.87 -3.64
C PRO A 30 -9.80 7.19 -3.80
N HIS A 31 -10.42 7.73 -2.76
CA HIS A 31 -11.80 8.19 -2.82
C HIS A 31 -11.93 9.31 -3.86
N PRO A 32 -12.77 9.14 -4.91
CA PRO A 32 -12.78 10.05 -6.05
C PRO A 32 -13.19 11.48 -5.65
N ASP A 33 -14.21 11.64 -4.81
CA ASP A 33 -14.68 12.97 -4.41
C ASP A 33 -13.67 13.74 -3.55
N LEU A 34 -13.00 13.05 -2.61
CA LEU A 34 -11.98 13.68 -1.76
C LEU A 34 -10.75 14.06 -2.58
N LEU A 35 -10.36 13.21 -3.53
CA LEU A 35 -9.26 13.51 -4.45
C LEU A 35 -9.60 14.68 -5.37
N HIS A 36 -10.82 14.75 -5.89
CA HIS A 36 -11.24 15.84 -6.78
C HIS A 36 -11.34 17.17 -6.03
N ARG A 37 -11.99 17.19 -4.85
CA ARG A 37 -12.15 18.39 -4.02
C ARG A 37 -10.83 18.96 -3.50
N SER A 38 -9.80 18.14 -3.41
CA SER A 38 -8.47 18.54 -2.95
C SER A 38 -7.53 18.91 -4.09
N SER A 39 -8.02 19.04 -5.33
CA SER A 39 -7.16 19.26 -6.50
C SER A 39 -6.06 18.19 -6.63
N GLN A 40 -6.43 16.92 -6.39
CA GLN A 40 -5.55 15.74 -6.46
C GLN A 40 -4.44 15.69 -5.40
N THR A 41 -4.54 16.45 -4.31
CA THR A 41 -3.53 16.47 -3.25
C THR A 41 -3.85 15.57 -2.06
N TYR A 42 -5.12 15.23 -1.85
CA TYR A 42 -5.57 14.40 -0.74
C TYR A 42 -5.95 13.00 -1.23
N ILE A 43 -5.03 12.06 -1.00
CA ILE A 43 -5.22 10.64 -1.31
C ILE A 43 -5.72 9.94 -0.05
N SER A 44 -6.98 9.51 -0.08
CA SER A 44 -7.63 8.76 1.00
C SER A 44 -8.09 7.40 0.48
N CYS A 45 -7.57 6.33 1.06
CA CYS A 45 -7.78 4.95 0.62
C CYS A 45 -8.31 4.08 1.77
N VAL A 46 -9.00 2.99 1.45
CA VAL A 46 -9.47 2.01 2.44
C VAL A 46 -8.48 0.85 2.49
N HIS A 47 -8.06 0.46 3.69
CA HIS A 47 -7.27 -0.75 3.90
C HIS A 47 -8.17 -1.98 3.67
N GLN A 48 -7.78 -2.85 2.73
CA GLN A 48 -8.63 -3.97 2.30
C GLN A 48 -8.63 -5.17 3.27
N GLY A 49 -7.89 -5.07 4.38
CA GLY A 49 -7.80 -6.16 5.35
C GLY A 49 -7.18 -7.40 4.73
N ASP A 50 -7.61 -8.57 5.18
CA ASP A 50 -7.07 -9.86 4.70
C ASP A 50 -7.48 -10.17 3.27
N ALA A 51 -8.62 -9.63 2.80
CA ALA A 51 -9.06 -9.76 1.41
C ALA A 51 -8.11 -9.08 0.40
N GLY A 52 -7.31 -8.11 0.86
CA GLY A 52 -6.31 -7.42 0.04
C GLY A 52 -4.89 -7.95 0.21
N VAL A 53 -4.69 -9.09 0.86
CA VAL A 53 -3.35 -9.67 1.03
C VAL A 53 -2.94 -10.41 -0.23
N VAL A 54 -1.81 -10.01 -0.82
CA VAL A 54 -1.27 -10.60 -2.04
C VAL A 54 0.22 -10.90 -1.91
N ALA A 55 0.68 -11.96 -2.58
CA ALA A 55 2.09 -12.26 -2.77
C ALA A 55 2.51 -11.75 -4.14
N VAL A 56 3.49 -10.84 -4.19
CA VAL A 56 3.98 -10.26 -5.45
C VAL A 56 5.50 -10.23 -5.49
N ASN A 57 6.06 -10.45 -6.67
CA ASN A 57 7.49 -10.26 -6.92
C ASN A 57 7.74 -8.75 -7.08
N ILE A 58 8.16 -8.07 -6.00
CA ILE A 58 8.51 -6.65 -6.03
C ILE A 58 9.92 -6.48 -6.59
N LYS A 59 10.04 -5.83 -7.75
CA LYS A 59 11.34 -5.51 -8.36
C LYS A 59 11.92 -4.17 -7.90
N SER A 60 11.07 -3.24 -7.48
CA SER A 60 11.48 -1.90 -7.04
C SER A 60 10.41 -1.26 -6.17
N ILE A 61 10.84 -0.44 -5.20
CA ILE A 61 9.98 0.41 -4.38
C ILE A 61 10.21 1.86 -4.83
N GLU A 62 9.22 2.46 -5.48
CA GLU A 62 9.35 3.82 -6.03
C GLU A 62 9.38 4.90 -4.95
N ALA A 63 8.54 4.74 -3.93
CA ALA A 63 8.46 5.67 -2.81
C ALA A 63 7.93 4.96 -1.57
N VAL A 64 8.34 5.46 -0.40
CA VAL A 64 7.75 5.05 0.87
C VAL A 64 7.05 6.26 1.49
N ILE A 65 5.80 6.03 1.84
CA ILE A 65 4.85 7.06 2.28
C ILE A 65 4.27 6.66 3.63
N ALA A 66 3.71 7.61 4.36
CA ALA A 66 2.95 7.31 5.58
C ALA A 66 1.46 7.18 5.24
N MET A 67 0.83 6.10 5.69
CA MET A 67 -0.63 5.94 5.65
C MET A 67 -1.17 6.16 7.05
N ILE A 68 -1.93 7.23 7.25
CA ILE A 68 -2.39 7.65 8.58
C ILE A 68 -3.89 7.35 8.73
N PRO A 69 -4.32 6.66 9.80
CA PRO A 69 -5.73 6.36 10.05
C PRO A 69 -6.61 7.62 10.11
N GLU A 70 -7.72 7.62 9.37
CA GLU A 70 -8.73 8.66 9.40
C GLU A 70 -9.84 8.31 10.41
N VAL A 71 -9.67 8.73 11.66
CA VAL A 71 -10.62 8.44 12.75
C VAL A 71 -12.02 9.03 12.49
N ARG A 72 -12.14 10.03 11.61
CA ARG A 72 -13.37 10.80 11.39
C ARG A 72 -14.39 10.16 10.44
N PHE A 73 -13.97 9.20 9.60
CA PHE A 73 -14.82 8.69 8.51
C PHE A 73 -15.38 7.28 8.75
N GLY A 74 -15.20 6.69 9.94
CA GLY A 74 -15.92 5.48 10.38
C GLY A 74 -15.56 4.18 9.65
N GLU A 75 -14.68 4.24 8.66
CA GLU A 75 -14.17 3.10 7.89
C GLU A 75 -12.67 2.96 8.15
N ASN A 76 -12.08 1.78 7.88
CA ASN A 76 -10.63 1.52 7.88
C ASN A 76 -9.93 2.34 6.78
N ARG A 77 -10.05 3.66 6.85
CA ARG A 77 -9.65 4.64 5.86
C ARG A 77 -8.37 5.31 6.34
N PHE A 78 -7.47 5.53 5.40
CA PHE A 78 -6.15 6.04 5.65
C PHE A 78 -5.83 7.07 4.59
N TYR A 79 -5.28 8.21 5.00
CA TYR A 79 -4.75 9.19 4.06
C TYR A 79 -3.24 9.06 3.91
N MET A 80 -2.78 9.31 2.70
CA MET A 80 -1.37 9.42 2.39
C MET A 80 -0.82 10.75 2.90
N ALA A 81 0.22 10.67 3.71
CA ALA A 81 1.04 11.81 4.09
C ALA A 81 2.46 11.64 3.50
N PRO A 82 3.06 12.72 2.97
CA PRO A 82 4.48 12.72 2.68
C PRO A 82 5.25 12.37 3.95
N ARG A 83 6.37 11.67 3.81
CA ARG A 83 7.25 11.41 4.95
C ARG A 83 7.64 12.74 5.60
N PRO A 84 7.40 12.93 6.91
CA PRO A 84 7.93 14.09 7.62
C PRO A 84 9.46 13.96 7.62
N GLY A 85 10.14 14.82 6.83
CA GLY A 85 11.60 14.82 6.69
C GLY A 85 12.14 15.06 5.27
N GLY A 86 11.28 15.12 4.25
CA GLY A 86 11.69 15.34 2.85
C GLY A 86 11.87 16.79 2.41
N GLY A 87 11.73 17.76 3.31
CA GLY A 87 12.02 19.18 3.04
C GLY A 87 13.36 19.57 3.64
N GLN A 88 14.41 19.52 2.83
CA GLN A 88 15.59 20.37 3.00
C GLN A 88 15.67 21.30 1.80
#